data_AF-A0ABD5N1F4-F1
#
_entry.id   AF-A0ABD5N1F4-F1
#
_cell.length_a   1.000
_cell.length_b   1.000
_cell.length_c   1.000
_cell.angle_alpha   90.00
_cell.angle_beta   90.00
_cell.angle_gamma   90.00
#
_symmetry.space_group_name_H-M   'P 1'
#
loop_
_entity.id
_entity.type
_entity.pdbx_description
1 polymer ?
#
loop_
_entity_poly.entity_id
_entity_poly.type
_entity_poly.pdbx_seq_one_letter_code
_entity_poly.pdbx_strand_id
1 'polypeptide(L)'
;MTIELLSPVGSMANLKAAIQKGADAVYLGMQKFSARSYSTNFNENYLKQAVQICKSNNVKIYLAMNTLIKNKEIKDFFNQLSFAYQAGIDAVIIQEISLISLIKESFPQLKIHISTQAGVMNSTHANILKVDRINLARELSKEEILTIRKNFKKELEIFCHGALCVCFSGSCLFSSFLGGRSGNRGKCAQPCRKKYNDRYLLSTKELCLINKLPEIIKSGINSIKIEGRMRTPYYVATVTEAYKEAIQSYYKNNFHVSKKTEKKLHQAFSREFTEGAYSSNNIFNPIKASAKTISNKEHYNVNIKKVNTFRKKPLVKVPNIQHQNSSGKLLIVCAHNQADAQIALDNGADIICYDVMNDDFDSISKIVHNKGKKIYAKTPRLMFDKDISNIKSNINSTCPDGIFAGNLAITALNLNLPIILDNNINSFNDIDVEFYNKNLKSSTLISPELSIKELSKFKNKNFVVFVHGKIRLMTLRHQLKGPLINEMNCRFNTEKIFNGTQILNNKEFALLSRAQELVKNGINQFYIDTEKDVHIVGLYRDILDGKPINDSQLKRNYVLGWSLKGIL
;
A
#
# COMPACT_ATOMS: atom_id res chain seq x y z
N MET A 1 20.93 -21.49 8.42
CA MET A 1 19.71 -21.12 9.18
C MET A 1 18.50 -21.69 8.48
N THR A 2 17.50 -22.13 9.24
CA THR A 2 16.21 -22.61 8.73
C THR A 2 15.29 -21.43 8.40
N ILE A 3 14.57 -21.49 7.27
CA ILE A 3 13.57 -20.46 6.90
C ILE A 3 12.42 -20.41 7.92
N GLU A 4 11.91 -19.22 8.25
CA GLU A 4 10.80 -19.04 9.20
C GLU A 4 9.43 -19.20 8.50
N LEU A 5 8.59 -20.12 8.99
CA LEU A 5 7.19 -20.24 8.58
C LEU A 5 6.27 -19.36 9.43
N LEU A 6 5.72 -18.30 8.82
CA LEU A 6 4.82 -17.35 9.47
C LEU A 6 3.34 -17.63 9.14
N SER A 7 2.58 -18.10 10.13
CA SER A 7 1.17 -18.49 9.97
C SER A 7 0.17 -17.42 10.44
N PRO A 8 -0.99 -17.27 9.77
CA PRO A 8 -2.01 -16.30 10.12
C PRO A 8 -2.90 -16.76 11.28
N VAL A 9 -3.23 -15.84 12.18
CA VAL A 9 -4.09 -16.10 13.34
C VAL A 9 -5.24 -15.08 13.41
N GLY A 10 -6.48 -15.58 13.23
CA GLY A 10 -7.72 -14.81 13.36
C GLY A 10 -8.50 -15.07 14.66
N SER A 11 -8.27 -16.22 15.30
CA SER A 11 -8.87 -16.63 16.57
C SER A 11 -7.90 -17.46 17.40
N MET A 12 -8.24 -17.73 18.66
CA MET A 12 -7.48 -18.68 19.49
C MET A 12 -7.41 -20.08 18.90
N ALA A 13 -8.47 -20.54 18.21
CA ALA A 13 -8.44 -21.83 17.55
C ALA A 13 -7.44 -21.85 16.38
N ASN A 14 -7.34 -20.76 15.61
CA ASN A 14 -6.30 -20.63 14.58
C ASN A 14 -4.89 -20.62 15.20
N LEU A 15 -4.71 -19.97 16.36
CA LEU A 15 -3.42 -19.94 17.05
C LEU A 15 -2.98 -21.35 17.44
N LYS A 16 -3.86 -22.10 18.10
CA LYS A 16 -3.58 -23.48 18.52
C LYS A 16 -3.29 -24.37 17.31
N ALA A 17 -4.08 -24.24 16.24
CA ALA A 17 -3.88 -24.95 14.98
C ALA A 17 -2.49 -24.67 14.37
N ALA A 18 -2.10 -23.41 14.26
CA ALA A 18 -0.81 -23.02 13.69
C ALA A 18 0.37 -23.58 14.50
N ILE A 19 0.34 -23.42 15.83
CA ILE A 19 1.41 -23.89 16.72
C ILE A 19 1.52 -25.41 16.68
N GLN A 20 0.40 -26.13 16.81
CA GLN A 20 0.39 -27.59 16.79
C GLN A 20 0.91 -28.15 15.45
N LYS A 21 0.73 -27.43 14.34
CA LYS A 21 1.23 -27.81 13.01
C LYS A 21 2.62 -27.27 12.68
N GLY A 22 3.32 -26.70 13.66
CA GLY A 22 4.74 -26.39 13.57
C GLY A 22 5.08 -25.02 12.96
N ALA A 23 4.19 -24.04 13.09
CA ALA A 23 4.53 -22.64 12.78
C ALA A 23 5.69 -22.16 13.65
N ASP A 24 6.67 -21.48 13.05
CA ASP A 24 7.81 -20.89 13.78
C ASP A 24 7.44 -19.51 14.34
N ALA A 25 6.54 -18.82 13.64
CA ALA A 25 5.97 -17.55 14.06
C ALA A 25 4.50 -17.47 13.66
N VAL A 26 3.75 -16.62 14.37
CA VAL A 26 2.36 -16.28 14.04
C VAL A 26 2.18 -14.77 13.93
N TYR A 27 1.24 -14.34 13.09
CA TYR A 27 0.80 -12.94 13.07
C TYR A 27 -0.71 -12.81 13.23
N LEU A 28 -1.12 -11.80 13.99
CA LEU A 28 -2.52 -11.48 14.26
C LEU A 28 -2.77 -9.98 14.20
N GLY A 29 -4.04 -9.59 14.11
CA GLY A 29 -4.47 -8.21 14.28
C GLY A 29 -5.35 -8.06 15.53
N MET A 30 -5.35 -6.87 16.11
CA MET A 30 -6.34 -6.46 17.12
C MET A 30 -7.52 -5.75 16.45
N GLN A 31 -8.52 -5.38 17.25
CA GLN A 31 -9.75 -4.71 16.80
C GLN A 31 -9.51 -3.44 15.98
N LYS A 32 -8.48 -2.64 16.32
CA LYS A 32 -8.09 -1.44 15.59
C LYS A 32 -6.76 -1.64 14.85
N PHE A 33 -6.57 -0.84 13.80
CA PHE A 33 -5.32 -0.69 13.05
C PHE A 33 -4.83 -1.91 12.25
N SER A 34 -5.63 -2.96 12.14
CA SER A 34 -5.28 -4.15 11.37
C SER A 34 -6.07 -4.24 10.07
N ALA A 35 -5.38 -4.55 8.96
CA ALA A 35 -6.08 -4.92 7.74
C ALA A 35 -6.94 -6.17 8.03
N ARG A 36 -8.20 -6.20 7.57
CA ARG A 36 -9.20 -7.24 7.92
C ARG A 36 -9.77 -7.13 9.35
N SER A 37 -9.97 -5.92 9.86
CA SER A 37 -10.55 -5.66 11.19
C SER A 37 -11.89 -6.36 11.48
N TYR A 38 -12.67 -6.73 10.46
CA TYR A 38 -13.90 -7.50 10.63
C TYR A 38 -13.70 -8.94 11.18
N SER A 39 -12.47 -9.47 11.18
CA SER A 39 -12.20 -10.87 11.56
C SER A 39 -11.49 -11.04 12.90
N THR A 40 -11.16 -9.97 13.62
CA THR A 40 -10.29 -10.06 14.80
C THR A 40 -11.09 -10.09 16.09
N ASN A 41 -11.17 -11.27 16.73
CA ASN A 41 -11.70 -11.44 18.09
C ASN A 41 -10.67 -11.07 19.17
N PHE A 42 -9.45 -10.63 18.80
CA PHE A 42 -8.37 -10.35 19.75
C PHE A 42 -8.51 -8.97 20.39
N ASN A 43 -8.99 -8.96 21.62
CA ASN A 43 -8.87 -7.85 22.57
C ASN A 43 -7.57 -7.99 23.40
N GLU A 44 -7.40 -7.09 24.36
CA GLU A 44 -6.26 -7.05 25.27
C GLU A 44 -6.00 -8.38 26.01
N ASN A 45 -7.06 -8.99 26.57
CA ASN A 45 -6.94 -10.24 27.32
C ASN A 45 -6.53 -11.40 26.40
N TYR A 46 -7.12 -11.49 25.22
CA TYR A 46 -6.74 -12.51 24.23
C TYR A 46 -5.29 -12.33 23.76
N LEU A 47 -4.79 -11.10 23.59
CA LEU A 47 -3.40 -10.89 23.22
C LEU A 47 -2.45 -11.42 24.30
N LYS A 48 -2.70 -11.11 25.58
CA LYS A 48 -1.89 -11.63 26.70
C LYS A 48 -1.84 -13.16 26.70
N GLN A 49 -2.99 -13.80 26.55
CA GLN A 49 -3.07 -15.27 26.45
C GLN A 49 -2.31 -15.79 25.23
N ALA A 50 -2.43 -15.14 24.07
CA ALA A 50 -1.76 -15.55 22.85
C ALA A 50 -0.23 -15.48 23.01
N VAL A 51 0.28 -14.41 23.62
CA VAL A 51 1.72 -14.27 23.92
C VAL A 51 2.18 -15.39 24.87
N GLN A 52 1.42 -15.70 25.93
CA GLN A 52 1.77 -16.79 26.85
C GLN A 52 1.84 -18.15 26.15
N ILE A 53 0.85 -18.46 25.31
CA ILE A 53 0.82 -19.69 24.51
C ILE A 53 2.02 -19.74 23.57
N CYS A 54 2.27 -18.68 22.81
CA CYS A 54 3.41 -18.58 21.90
C CYS A 54 4.74 -18.82 22.60
N LYS A 55 4.99 -18.13 23.72
CA LYS A 55 6.22 -18.32 24.51
C LYS A 55 6.37 -19.73 25.07
N SER A 56 5.28 -20.32 25.55
CA SER A 56 5.27 -21.69 26.09
C SER A 56 5.66 -22.74 25.05
N ASN A 57 5.51 -22.42 23.76
CA ASN A 57 5.79 -23.32 22.63
C ASN A 57 6.96 -22.83 21.76
N ASN A 58 7.73 -21.84 22.21
CA ASN A 58 8.86 -21.24 21.46
C ASN A 58 8.46 -20.74 20.06
N VAL A 59 7.26 -20.18 19.94
CA VAL A 59 6.73 -19.58 18.71
C VAL A 59 6.73 -18.07 18.85
N LYS A 60 7.23 -17.34 17.85
CA LYS A 60 7.21 -15.87 17.86
C LYS A 60 5.82 -15.33 17.53
N ILE A 61 5.48 -14.15 18.05
CA ILE A 61 4.19 -13.50 17.82
C ILE A 61 4.36 -12.06 17.32
N TYR A 62 3.80 -11.80 16.14
CA TYR A 62 3.86 -10.50 15.48
C TYR A 62 2.48 -9.83 15.45
N LEU A 63 2.41 -8.56 15.83
CA LEU A 63 1.17 -7.79 15.78
C LEU A 63 1.09 -6.98 14.48
N ALA A 64 0.04 -7.20 13.69
CA ALA A 64 -0.26 -6.38 12.53
C ALA A 64 -1.01 -5.10 12.93
N MET A 65 -0.34 -3.96 12.75
CA MET A 65 -0.88 -2.60 12.87
C MET A 65 -0.63 -1.85 11.56
N ASN A 66 -1.12 -2.43 10.47
CA ASN A 66 -0.72 -2.13 9.10
C ASN A 66 -1.79 -1.39 8.28
N THR A 67 -2.66 -0.59 8.91
CA THR A 67 -3.62 0.27 8.22
C THR A 67 -3.25 1.75 8.34
N LEU A 68 -3.78 2.59 7.44
CA LEU A 68 -3.51 4.03 7.47
C LEU A 68 -4.14 4.66 8.70
N ILE A 69 -3.51 5.70 9.25
CA ILE A 69 -3.89 6.30 10.53
C ILE A 69 -4.28 7.76 10.30
N LYS A 70 -5.45 8.18 10.77
CA LYS A 70 -5.84 9.60 10.77
C LYS A 70 -5.22 10.32 11.96
N ASN A 71 -5.06 11.64 11.87
CA ASN A 71 -4.61 12.49 12.97
C ASN A 71 -5.25 12.17 14.33
N LYS A 72 -6.58 12.07 14.36
CA LYS A 72 -7.34 11.79 15.59
C LYS A 72 -7.07 10.41 16.20
N GLU A 73 -6.46 9.50 15.45
CA GLU A 73 -6.23 8.11 15.82
C GLU A 73 -4.79 7.83 16.27
N ILE A 74 -3.87 8.80 16.14
CA ILE A 74 -2.45 8.64 16.49
C ILE A 74 -2.29 8.21 17.95
N LYS A 75 -3.02 8.85 18.88
CA LYS A 75 -2.99 8.51 20.30
C LYS A 75 -3.44 7.07 20.55
N ASP A 76 -4.55 6.67 19.92
CA ASP A 76 -5.10 5.31 20.03
C ASP A 76 -4.14 4.26 19.46
N PHE A 77 -3.47 4.56 18.35
CA PHE A 77 -2.46 3.70 17.75
C PHE A 77 -1.32 3.42 18.73
N PHE A 78 -0.74 4.46 19.33
CA PHE A 78 0.35 4.29 20.28
C PHE A 78 -0.09 3.66 21.61
N ASN A 79 -1.33 3.90 22.05
CA ASN A 79 -1.89 3.20 23.22
C ASN A 79 -1.97 1.69 22.98
N GLN A 80 -2.50 1.27 21.82
CA GLN A 80 -2.59 -0.16 21.46
C GLN A 80 -1.19 -0.77 21.31
N LEU A 81 -0.25 -0.06 20.69
CA LEU A 81 1.14 -0.53 20.55
C LEU A 81 1.84 -0.64 21.92
N SER A 82 1.64 0.34 22.82
CA SER A 82 2.11 0.31 24.20
C SER A 82 1.57 -0.89 24.97
N PHE A 83 0.29 -1.19 24.83
CA PHE A 83 -0.30 -2.37 25.44
C PHE A 83 0.35 -3.65 24.90
N ALA A 84 0.44 -3.80 23.57
CA ALA A 84 0.97 -4.99 22.94
C ALA A 84 2.46 -5.22 23.25
N TYR A 85 3.24 -4.13 23.28
CA TYR A 85 4.64 -4.15 23.67
C TYR A 85 4.82 -4.70 25.09
N GLN A 86 4.02 -4.19 26.05
CA GLN A 86 4.00 -4.66 27.45
C GLN A 86 3.58 -6.13 27.55
N ALA A 87 2.59 -6.55 26.76
CA ALA A 87 2.17 -7.95 26.69
C ALA A 87 3.31 -8.87 26.23
N GLY A 88 4.25 -8.34 25.44
CA GLY A 88 5.50 -9.03 25.10
C GLY A 88 5.54 -9.58 23.68
N ILE A 89 4.89 -8.91 22.71
CA ILE A 89 5.01 -9.25 21.28
C ILE A 89 6.46 -9.14 20.79
N ASP A 90 6.83 -9.90 19.76
CA ASP A 90 8.19 -9.93 19.22
C ASP A 90 8.43 -8.85 18.16
N ALA A 91 7.41 -8.55 17.35
CA ALA A 91 7.48 -7.54 16.30
C ALA A 91 6.13 -6.87 16.04
N VAL A 92 6.17 -5.66 15.51
CA VAL A 92 5.00 -4.99 14.92
C VAL A 92 5.15 -4.93 13.40
N ILE A 93 4.08 -5.26 12.68
CA ILE A 93 3.99 -5.14 11.22
C ILE A 93 3.22 -3.85 10.91
N ILE A 94 3.89 -2.87 10.32
CA ILE A 94 3.32 -1.55 9.98
C ILE A 94 3.40 -1.28 8.48
N GLN A 95 2.64 -0.32 7.98
CA GLN A 95 2.87 0.23 6.63
C GLN A 95 3.40 1.67 6.64
N GLU A 96 3.09 2.45 7.70
CA GLU A 96 3.46 3.86 7.80
C GLU A 96 4.95 4.00 8.10
N ILE A 97 5.72 4.36 7.08
CA ILE A 97 7.18 4.52 7.21
C ILE A 97 7.57 5.73 8.05
N SER A 98 6.69 6.74 8.11
CA SER A 98 6.84 7.95 8.93
C SER A 98 6.93 7.64 10.43
N LEU A 99 6.36 6.51 10.86
CA LEU A 99 6.35 6.08 12.27
C LEU A 99 7.57 5.25 12.67
N ILE A 100 8.44 4.84 11.73
CA ILE A 100 9.56 3.93 12.01
C ILE A 100 10.46 4.50 13.12
N SER A 101 10.94 5.74 12.98
CA SER A 101 11.86 6.36 13.95
C SER A 101 11.20 6.49 15.33
N LEU A 102 9.97 6.99 15.36
CA LEU A 102 9.20 7.17 16.60
C LEU A 102 8.96 5.84 17.33
N ILE A 103 8.68 4.76 16.60
CA ILE A 103 8.53 3.43 17.18
C ILE A 103 9.88 2.92 17.71
N LYS A 104 10.98 3.08 16.98
CA LYS A 104 12.30 2.65 17.45
C LYS A 104 12.72 3.35 18.75
N GLU A 105 12.50 4.65 18.82
CA GLU A 105 12.85 5.46 19.99
C GLU A 105 11.97 5.11 21.19
N SER A 106 10.67 4.90 20.97
CA SER A 106 9.72 4.63 22.06
C SER A 106 9.73 3.15 22.51
N PHE A 107 10.11 2.21 21.64
CA PHE A 107 10.00 0.77 21.85
C PHE A 107 11.30 0.03 21.48
N PRO A 108 12.42 0.25 22.20
CA PRO A 108 13.76 -0.17 21.77
C PRO A 108 13.96 -1.68 21.59
N GLN A 109 13.13 -2.52 22.21
CA GLN A 109 13.20 -3.99 22.08
C GLN A 109 12.24 -4.56 21.02
N LEU A 110 11.40 -3.72 20.40
CA LEU A 110 10.39 -4.16 19.47
C LEU A 110 10.94 -4.16 18.05
N LYS A 111 10.94 -5.32 17.40
CA LYS A 111 11.29 -5.40 15.98
C LYS A 111 10.21 -4.76 15.12
N ILE A 112 10.62 -4.11 14.05
CA ILE A 112 9.72 -3.47 13.08
C ILE A 112 9.79 -4.23 11.77
N HIS A 113 8.64 -4.76 11.35
CA HIS A 113 8.45 -5.41 10.07
C HIS A 113 7.61 -4.51 9.16
N ILE A 114 8.01 -4.35 7.91
CA ILE A 114 7.24 -3.59 6.92
C ILE A 114 6.23 -4.53 6.25
N SER A 115 4.98 -4.10 6.23
CA SER A 115 3.88 -4.76 5.53
C SER A 115 4.06 -4.65 4.02
N THR A 116 3.59 -5.65 3.28
CA THR A 116 3.44 -5.58 1.82
C THR A 116 2.66 -4.34 1.37
N GLN A 117 1.79 -3.78 2.23
CA GLN A 117 1.06 -2.54 1.93
C GLN A 117 1.93 -1.28 1.83
N ALA A 118 3.20 -1.30 2.25
CA ALA A 118 4.14 -0.21 1.94
C ALA A 118 4.64 -0.25 0.48
N GLY A 119 4.32 -1.31 -0.29
CA GLY A 119 4.63 -1.35 -1.71
C GLY A 119 6.13 -1.44 -2.03
N VAL A 120 6.94 -2.07 -1.18
CA VAL A 120 8.39 -2.21 -1.44
C VAL A 120 8.60 -3.21 -2.59
N MET A 121 9.11 -2.71 -3.72
CA MET A 121 9.26 -3.48 -4.97
C MET A 121 10.66 -3.40 -5.59
N ASN A 122 11.58 -2.64 -4.99
CA ASN A 122 12.95 -2.49 -5.45
C ASN A 122 13.89 -2.28 -4.27
N SER A 123 15.18 -2.57 -4.47
CA SER A 123 16.19 -2.46 -3.41
C SER A 123 16.46 -1.02 -2.98
N THR A 124 16.30 -0.05 -3.88
CA THR A 124 16.47 1.38 -3.59
C THR A 124 15.48 1.85 -2.52
N HIS A 125 14.20 1.50 -2.66
CA HIS A 125 13.18 1.73 -1.64
C HIS A 125 13.47 0.89 -0.38
N ALA A 126 13.85 -0.39 -0.52
CA ALA A 126 14.14 -1.22 0.66
C ALA A 126 15.27 -0.64 1.54
N ASN A 127 16.32 -0.08 0.92
CA ASN A 127 17.51 0.41 1.61
C ASN A 127 17.29 1.72 2.40
N ILE A 128 16.29 2.55 2.04
CA ILE A 128 15.96 3.73 2.85
C ILE A 128 15.19 3.38 4.13
N LEU A 129 14.65 2.16 4.25
CA LEU A 129 13.86 1.75 5.40
C LEU A 129 14.77 1.20 6.52
N LYS A 130 14.82 1.96 7.62
CA LYS A 130 15.52 1.54 8.84
C LYS A 130 14.69 0.55 9.65
N VAL A 131 14.45 -0.65 9.13
CA VAL A 131 13.63 -1.72 9.76
C VAL A 131 14.39 -3.04 9.89
N ASP A 132 13.80 -4.03 10.56
CA ASP A 132 14.38 -5.36 10.75
C ASP A 132 14.05 -6.31 9.59
N ARG A 133 12.80 -6.24 9.11
CA ARG A 133 12.28 -7.10 8.04
C ARG A 133 11.37 -6.35 7.08
N ILE A 134 11.42 -6.71 5.80
CA ILE A 134 10.50 -6.21 4.77
C ILE A 134 9.72 -7.36 4.16
N ASN A 135 8.39 -7.29 4.24
CA ASN A 135 7.49 -8.12 3.43
C ASN A 135 7.32 -7.47 2.06
N LEU A 136 7.88 -8.11 1.03
CA LEU A 136 7.90 -7.56 -0.32
C LEU A 136 6.50 -7.48 -0.95
N ALA A 137 6.35 -6.62 -1.96
CA ALA A 137 5.15 -6.56 -2.78
C ALA A 137 4.86 -7.94 -3.42
N ARG A 138 3.57 -8.34 -3.45
CA ARG A 138 3.15 -9.66 -3.96
C ARG A 138 3.19 -9.76 -5.49
N GLU A 139 3.43 -8.64 -6.15
CA GLU A 139 3.43 -8.50 -7.59
C GLU A 139 4.84 -8.67 -8.21
N LEU A 140 5.84 -9.04 -7.40
CA LEU A 140 7.21 -9.26 -7.86
C LEU A 140 7.44 -10.64 -8.47
N SER A 141 8.29 -10.68 -9.50
CA SER A 141 8.82 -11.93 -10.04
C SER A 141 9.97 -12.50 -9.20
N LYS A 142 10.31 -13.77 -9.44
CA LYS A 142 11.47 -14.41 -8.83
C LYS A 142 12.76 -13.61 -9.08
N GLU A 143 12.98 -13.15 -10.30
CA GLU A 143 14.18 -12.40 -10.70
C GLU A 143 14.25 -11.05 -9.98
N GLU A 144 13.11 -10.37 -9.83
CA GLU A 144 13.03 -9.11 -9.09
C GLU A 144 13.32 -9.34 -7.60
N ILE A 145 12.76 -10.39 -6.99
CA ILE A 145 13.04 -10.76 -5.60
C ILE A 145 14.53 -11.09 -5.40
N LEU A 146 15.13 -11.84 -6.32
CA LEU A 146 16.57 -12.17 -6.29
C LEU A 146 17.44 -10.92 -6.40
N THR A 147 17.05 -9.97 -7.24
CA THR A 147 17.76 -8.69 -7.39
C THR A 147 17.71 -7.87 -6.10
N ILE A 148 16.52 -7.75 -5.49
CA ILE A 148 16.38 -7.08 -4.19
C ILE A 148 17.24 -7.78 -3.15
N ARG A 149 17.17 -9.11 -3.06
CA ARG A 149 17.95 -9.89 -2.10
C ARG A 149 19.46 -9.73 -2.28
N LYS A 150 19.96 -9.59 -3.51
CA LYS A 150 21.37 -9.30 -3.79
C LYS A 150 21.78 -7.94 -3.22
N ASN A 151 20.93 -6.93 -3.38
CA ASN A 151 21.22 -5.51 -3.09
C ASN A 151 20.76 -5.04 -1.69
N PHE A 152 20.00 -5.84 -0.97
CA PHE A 152 19.53 -5.58 0.39
C PHE A 152 20.04 -6.69 1.30
N LYS A 153 20.46 -6.40 2.54
CA LYS A 153 21.08 -7.42 3.43
C LYS A 153 20.28 -7.82 4.66
N LYS A 154 19.19 -7.11 5.00
CA LYS A 154 18.37 -7.44 6.18
C LYS A 154 17.30 -8.49 5.86
N GLU A 155 16.41 -8.79 6.80
CA GLU A 155 15.44 -9.86 6.60
C GLU A 155 14.42 -9.53 5.49
N LEU A 156 14.20 -10.48 4.59
CA LEU A 156 13.14 -10.42 3.59
C LEU A 156 12.08 -11.49 3.88
N GLU A 157 10.83 -11.09 3.68
CA GLU A 157 9.64 -11.94 3.79
C GLU A 157 8.84 -11.86 2.49
N ILE A 158 8.29 -13.00 2.06
CA ILE A 158 7.36 -13.06 0.93
C ILE A 158 6.11 -13.86 1.32
N PHE A 159 4.98 -13.56 0.68
CA PHE A 159 3.84 -14.47 0.75
C PHE A 159 4.13 -15.72 -0.07
N CYS A 160 3.81 -16.89 0.49
CA CYS A 160 3.95 -18.18 -0.21
C CYS A 160 2.61 -18.84 -0.51
N HIS A 161 1.56 -18.52 0.24
CA HIS A 161 0.26 -19.15 0.07
C HIS A 161 -0.88 -18.18 0.41
N GLY A 162 -2.02 -18.35 -0.26
CA GLY A 162 -3.26 -17.67 0.06
C GLY A 162 -3.69 -16.58 -0.95
N ALA A 163 -4.63 -15.73 -0.54
CA ALA A 163 -5.33 -14.86 -1.48
C ALA A 163 -4.42 -13.75 -2.05
N LEU A 164 -4.36 -13.65 -3.38
CA LEU A 164 -3.65 -12.57 -4.07
C LEU A 164 -4.49 -11.29 -4.17
N CYS A 165 -3.79 -10.15 -4.10
CA CYS A 165 -4.33 -8.87 -4.54
C CYS A 165 -3.93 -8.66 -6.00
N VAL A 166 -4.84 -8.09 -6.79
CA VAL A 166 -4.56 -7.74 -8.20
C VAL A 166 -3.94 -6.35 -8.33
N CYS A 167 -4.30 -5.43 -7.42
CA CYS A 167 -3.69 -4.11 -7.36
C CYS A 167 -2.33 -4.22 -6.68
N PHE A 168 -1.38 -3.44 -7.18
CA PHE A 168 -0.14 -3.15 -6.50
C PHE A 168 -0.39 -2.79 -5.03
N SER A 169 0.38 -3.45 -4.17
CA SER A 169 0.11 -3.48 -2.73
C SER A 169 0.14 -2.06 -2.12
N GLY A 170 -0.89 -1.75 -1.32
CA GLY A 170 -1.04 -0.43 -0.68
C GLY A 170 -1.65 0.68 -1.55
N SER A 171 -1.87 0.46 -2.85
CA SER A 171 -2.25 1.55 -3.78
C SER A 171 -3.68 1.45 -4.32
N CYS A 172 -4.59 0.77 -3.60
CA CYS A 172 -5.95 0.50 -4.09
C CYS A 172 -6.99 1.44 -3.46
N LEU A 173 -7.51 2.36 -4.28
CA LEU A 173 -8.62 3.25 -3.95
C LEU A 173 -9.97 2.75 -4.46
N PHE A 174 -10.00 1.60 -5.16
CA PHE A 174 -11.21 1.13 -5.83
C PHE A 174 -12.37 0.90 -4.86
N SER A 175 -12.09 0.24 -3.73
CA SER A 175 -13.12 -0.07 -2.72
C SER A 175 -13.62 1.17 -1.98
N SER A 176 -12.78 2.17 -1.76
CA SER A 176 -13.20 3.43 -1.14
C SER A 176 -14.05 4.22 -2.12
N PHE A 177 -13.58 4.49 -3.33
CA PHE A 177 -14.34 5.31 -4.28
C PHE A 177 -15.62 4.64 -4.81
N LEU A 178 -15.74 3.31 -4.73
CA LEU A 178 -16.98 2.61 -5.08
C LEU A 178 -18.02 2.62 -3.96
N GLY A 179 -17.63 2.65 -2.67
CA GLY A 179 -18.58 2.44 -1.57
C GLY A 179 -18.12 2.84 -0.17
N GLY A 180 -17.15 3.75 -0.05
CA GLY A 180 -16.71 4.34 1.23
C GLY A 180 -15.86 3.44 2.12
N ARG A 181 -15.49 2.24 1.63
CA ARG A 181 -14.77 1.22 2.41
C ARG A 181 -13.31 1.10 1.94
N SER A 182 -12.39 1.80 2.61
CA SER A 182 -10.98 1.80 2.18
C SER A 182 -10.28 0.47 2.42
N GLY A 183 -9.60 -0.01 1.38
CA GLY A 183 -8.76 -1.21 1.48
C GLY A 183 -7.51 -0.98 2.32
N ASN A 184 -6.92 0.21 2.22
CA ASN A 184 -5.74 0.62 2.97
C ASN A 184 -6.03 0.88 4.46
N ARG A 185 -7.31 1.03 4.82
CA ARG A 185 -7.80 1.07 6.20
C ARG A 185 -8.42 -0.25 6.68
N GLY A 186 -8.18 -1.34 5.96
CA GLY A 186 -8.61 -2.68 6.37
C GLY A 186 -10.08 -3.03 6.11
N LYS A 187 -10.84 -2.14 5.47
CA LYS A 187 -12.30 -2.28 5.26
C LYS A 187 -12.72 -2.79 3.87
N CYS A 188 -11.76 -3.11 3.00
CA CYS A 188 -11.95 -3.55 1.60
C CYS A 188 -13.20 -4.43 1.39
N ALA A 189 -14.09 -4.01 0.50
CA ALA A 189 -15.28 -4.75 0.07
C ALA A 189 -15.02 -5.71 -1.11
N GLN A 190 -13.75 -5.85 -1.51
CA GLN A 190 -13.30 -6.76 -2.58
C GLN A 190 -13.98 -6.51 -3.95
N PRO A 191 -14.04 -5.26 -4.47
CA PRO A 191 -14.67 -4.99 -5.76
C PRO A 191 -14.01 -5.74 -6.93
N CYS A 192 -12.72 -6.05 -6.83
CA CYS A 192 -12.00 -6.88 -7.80
C CYS A 192 -12.51 -8.33 -7.91
N ARG A 193 -13.36 -8.78 -6.98
CA ARG A 193 -14.00 -10.10 -7.00
C ARG A 193 -15.40 -10.06 -7.62
N LYS A 194 -15.87 -8.92 -8.12
CA LYS A 194 -17.15 -8.81 -8.84
C LYS A 194 -16.98 -9.10 -10.33
N LYS A 195 -18.10 -9.28 -11.03
CA LYS A 195 -18.13 -9.39 -12.49
C LYS A 195 -17.92 -8.03 -13.13
N TYR A 196 -17.15 -8.04 -14.22
CA TYR A 196 -16.96 -6.94 -15.16
C TYR A 196 -17.08 -7.51 -16.57
N ASN A 197 -17.90 -6.92 -17.42
CA ASN A 197 -18.20 -7.44 -18.76
C ASN A 197 -18.60 -8.93 -18.68
N ASP A 198 -19.52 -9.23 -17.75
CA ASP A 198 -20.04 -10.57 -17.42
C ASP A 198 -19.02 -11.62 -16.94
N ARG A 199 -17.76 -11.23 -16.71
CA ARG A 199 -16.67 -12.13 -16.31
C ARG A 199 -15.93 -11.64 -15.07
N TYR A 200 -15.19 -12.49 -14.39
CA TYR A 200 -14.40 -12.11 -13.21
C TYR A 200 -12.99 -11.61 -13.59
N LEU A 201 -12.93 -10.57 -14.42
CA LEU A 201 -11.71 -10.09 -15.07
C LEU A 201 -10.58 -9.66 -14.11
N LEU A 202 -10.94 -9.28 -12.88
CA LEU A 202 -9.98 -8.86 -11.84
C LEU A 202 -9.78 -9.90 -10.73
N SER A 203 -10.50 -11.02 -10.77
CA SER A 203 -10.42 -12.04 -9.72
C SER A 203 -9.18 -12.89 -9.94
N THR A 204 -8.32 -12.98 -8.93
CA THR A 204 -7.12 -13.81 -8.98
C THR A 204 -7.38 -15.25 -8.49
N LYS A 205 -6.56 -16.18 -8.95
CA LYS A 205 -6.28 -17.49 -8.33
C LYS A 205 -5.66 -17.30 -6.93
N GLU A 206 -5.49 -18.39 -6.18
CA GLU A 206 -4.77 -18.39 -4.90
C GLU A 206 -3.28 -18.64 -5.13
N LEU A 207 -2.42 -17.94 -4.39
CA LEU A 207 -0.99 -18.19 -4.43
C LEU A 207 -0.70 -19.57 -3.81
N CYS A 208 0.17 -20.35 -4.44
CA CYS A 208 0.79 -21.51 -3.83
C CYS A 208 2.21 -21.70 -4.38
N LEU A 209 3.21 -21.48 -3.52
CA LEU A 209 4.63 -21.61 -3.84
C LEU A 209 5.28 -22.83 -3.19
N ILE A 210 4.49 -23.83 -2.76
CA ILE A 210 5.00 -24.97 -2.00
C ILE A 210 6.06 -25.75 -2.80
N ASN A 211 5.84 -25.95 -4.10
CA ASN A 211 6.79 -26.61 -5.01
C ASN A 211 8.01 -25.74 -5.36
N LYS A 212 7.99 -24.45 -5.01
CA LYS A 212 9.10 -23.50 -5.20
C LYS A 212 9.92 -23.28 -3.94
N LEU A 213 9.59 -23.95 -2.84
CA LEU A 213 10.33 -23.84 -1.57
C LEU A 213 11.84 -24.05 -1.70
N PRO A 214 12.35 -25.05 -2.45
CA PRO A 214 13.80 -25.22 -2.61
C PRO A 214 14.47 -23.98 -3.19
N GLU A 215 13.85 -23.35 -4.18
CA GLU A 215 14.35 -22.14 -4.83
C GLU A 215 14.28 -20.94 -3.88
N ILE A 216 13.15 -20.78 -3.18
CA ILE A 216 12.94 -19.70 -2.20
C ILE A 216 13.95 -19.78 -1.07
N ILE A 217 14.17 -20.97 -0.51
CA ILE A 217 15.13 -21.17 0.58
C ILE A 217 16.56 -20.88 0.09
N LYS A 218 16.95 -21.40 -1.08
CA LYS A 218 18.27 -21.13 -1.68
C LYS A 218 18.51 -19.65 -1.98
N SER A 219 17.45 -18.89 -2.28
CA SER A 219 17.57 -17.47 -2.56
C SER A 219 17.98 -16.63 -1.33
N GLY A 220 17.85 -17.14 -0.11
CA GLY A 220 18.16 -16.40 1.11
C GLY A 220 17.02 -15.51 1.61
N ILE A 221 15.78 -15.84 1.25
CA ILE A 221 14.58 -15.30 1.92
C ILE A 221 14.52 -15.85 3.34
N ASN A 222 14.23 -14.97 4.31
CA ASN A 222 14.29 -15.29 5.73
C ASN A 222 12.96 -15.85 6.26
N SER A 223 11.83 -15.42 5.69
CA SER A 223 10.52 -15.87 6.11
C SER A 223 9.55 -16.02 4.95
N ILE A 224 8.72 -17.05 5.01
CA ILE A 224 7.56 -17.21 4.13
C ILE A 224 6.28 -17.06 4.94
N LYS A 225 5.31 -16.36 4.36
CA LYS A 225 4.06 -15.99 5.03
C LYS A 225 2.85 -16.59 4.34
N ILE A 226 1.96 -17.15 5.15
CA ILE A 226 0.66 -17.63 4.70
C ILE A 226 -0.37 -16.50 4.89
N GLU A 227 -1.13 -16.16 3.85
CA GLU A 227 -2.34 -15.32 3.96
C GLU A 227 -3.53 -16.19 4.36
N GLY A 228 -4.31 -15.73 5.33
CA GLY A 228 -5.46 -16.51 5.80
C GLY A 228 -6.03 -16.10 7.16
N ARG A 229 -5.87 -14.83 7.60
CA ARG A 229 -6.38 -14.43 8.93
C ARG A 229 -7.90 -14.54 9.09
N MET A 230 -8.63 -14.52 7.97
CA MET A 230 -10.08 -14.72 7.94
C MET A 230 -10.48 -16.19 7.67
N ARG A 231 -9.52 -17.13 7.67
CA ARG A 231 -9.76 -18.54 7.33
C ARG A 231 -10.02 -19.37 8.58
N THR A 232 -10.63 -20.53 8.35
CA THR A 232 -10.94 -21.49 9.41
C THR A 232 -9.67 -22.04 10.06
N PRO A 233 -9.74 -22.51 11.31
CA PRO A 233 -8.64 -23.24 11.95
C PRO A 233 -8.14 -24.42 11.11
N TYR A 234 -9.05 -25.15 10.46
CA TYR A 234 -8.72 -26.24 9.54
C TYR A 234 -7.83 -25.80 8.37
N TYR A 235 -8.14 -24.66 7.74
CA TYR A 235 -7.28 -24.11 6.68
C TYR A 235 -5.88 -23.78 7.22
N VAL A 236 -5.81 -23.10 8.37
CA VAL A 236 -4.53 -22.73 8.99
C VAL A 236 -3.72 -23.96 9.34
N ALA A 237 -4.33 -24.99 9.94
CA ALA A 237 -3.68 -26.27 10.23
C ALA A 237 -3.15 -26.93 8.95
N THR A 238 -4.01 -27.11 7.95
CA THR A 238 -3.67 -27.83 6.70
C THR A 238 -2.53 -27.16 5.95
N VAL A 239 -2.58 -25.83 5.79
CA VAL A 239 -1.54 -25.11 5.05
C VAL A 239 -0.25 -25.05 5.87
N THR A 240 -0.32 -24.81 7.18
CA THR A 240 0.89 -24.78 8.03
C THR A 240 1.60 -26.14 8.03
N GLU A 241 0.86 -27.24 8.20
CA GLU A 241 1.40 -28.61 8.17
C GLU A 241 2.09 -28.90 6.83
N ALA A 242 1.40 -28.64 5.72
CA ALA A 242 1.94 -28.88 4.39
C ALA A 242 3.27 -28.14 4.15
N TYR A 243 3.34 -26.85 4.52
CA TYR A 243 4.57 -26.07 4.38
C TYR A 243 5.66 -26.52 5.36
N LYS A 244 5.31 -26.90 6.60
CA LYS A 244 6.28 -27.36 7.58
C LYS A 244 6.92 -28.68 7.16
N GLU A 245 6.12 -29.64 6.70
CA GLU A 245 6.60 -30.93 6.16
C GLU A 245 7.51 -30.69 4.94
N ALA A 246 7.09 -29.83 4.01
CA ALA A 246 7.87 -29.51 2.82
C ALA A 246 9.22 -28.84 3.17
N ILE A 247 9.24 -27.89 4.12
CA ILE A 247 10.47 -27.29 4.65
C ILE A 247 11.38 -28.35 5.29
N GLN A 248 10.84 -29.21 6.15
CA GLN A 248 11.63 -30.26 6.80
C GLN A 248 12.21 -31.25 5.79
N SER A 249 11.45 -31.63 4.78
CA SER A 249 11.92 -32.53 3.72
C SER A 249 13.08 -31.93 2.92
N TYR A 250 13.04 -30.62 2.65
CA TYR A 250 14.14 -29.90 2.01
C TYR A 250 15.42 -29.95 2.82
N TYR A 251 15.37 -29.65 4.12
CA TYR A 251 16.57 -29.66 4.99
C TYR A 251 17.11 -31.07 5.27
N LYS A 252 16.31 -32.12 4.99
CA LYS A 252 16.76 -33.52 4.97
C LYS A 252 17.33 -33.95 3.61
N ASN A 253 17.54 -33.02 2.68
CA ASN A 253 17.99 -33.27 1.30
C ASN A 253 17.08 -34.23 0.50
N ASN A 254 15.79 -34.29 0.85
CA ASN A 254 14.79 -35.14 0.19
C ASN A 254 13.49 -34.36 0.00
N PHE A 255 13.59 -33.18 -0.64
CA PHE A 255 12.42 -32.32 -0.85
C PHE A 255 11.33 -33.06 -1.62
N HIS A 256 10.15 -33.17 -1.03
CA HIS A 256 8.99 -33.77 -1.68
C HIS A 256 7.69 -33.14 -1.18
N VAL A 257 6.72 -33.02 -2.08
CA VAL A 257 5.34 -32.67 -1.75
C VAL A 257 4.47 -33.84 -2.22
N SER A 258 3.83 -34.53 -1.28
CA SER A 258 3.04 -35.71 -1.64
C SER A 258 1.75 -35.31 -2.37
N LYS A 259 1.27 -36.17 -3.30
CA LYS A 259 -0.05 -35.99 -3.94
C LYS A 259 -1.18 -35.87 -2.91
N LYS A 260 -1.04 -36.51 -1.75
CA LYS A 260 -1.99 -36.39 -0.62
C LYS A 260 -1.99 -34.97 -0.05
N THR A 261 -0.81 -34.37 0.12
CA THR A 261 -0.65 -32.98 0.58
C THR A 261 -1.26 -32.00 -0.43
N GLU A 262 -0.98 -32.17 -1.73
CA GLU A 262 -1.60 -31.34 -2.78
C GLU A 262 -3.13 -31.44 -2.77
N LYS A 263 -3.67 -32.67 -2.68
CA LYS A 263 -5.11 -32.90 -2.59
C LYS A 263 -5.72 -32.22 -1.35
N LYS A 264 -5.07 -32.32 -0.18
CA LYS A 264 -5.49 -31.65 1.05
C LYS A 264 -5.51 -30.12 0.89
N LEU A 265 -4.49 -29.53 0.26
CA LEU A 265 -4.44 -28.09 0.01
C LEU A 265 -5.61 -27.63 -0.89
N HIS A 266 -5.89 -28.37 -1.97
CA HIS A 266 -7.05 -28.11 -2.84
C HIS A 266 -8.40 -28.26 -2.11
N GLN A 267 -8.50 -29.23 -1.20
CA GLN A 267 -9.71 -29.44 -0.39
C GLN A 267 -9.89 -28.33 0.65
N ALA A 268 -8.81 -27.85 1.28
CA ALA A 268 -8.87 -26.78 2.26
C ALA A 268 -9.44 -25.47 1.67
N PHE A 269 -9.28 -25.27 0.35
CA PHE A 269 -9.82 -24.09 -0.32
C PHE A 269 -10.11 -24.29 -1.82
N SER A 270 -11.36 -24.09 -2.23
CA SER A 270 -11.86 -24.46 -3.58
C SER A 270 -11.53 -23.47 -4.72
N ARG A 271 -10.34 -22.84 -4.72
CA ARG A 271 -9.87 -22.01 -5.85
C ARG A 271 -8.64 -22.66 -6.49
N GLU A 272 -8.51 -22.50 -7.80
CA GLU A 272 -7.28 -22.85 -8.50
C GLU A 272 -6.07 -22.12 -7.90
N PHE A 273 -4.93 -22.82 -7.90
CA PHE A 273 -3.66 -22.23 -7.52
C PHE A 273 -2.97 -21.57 -8.71
N THR A 274 -2.11 -20.62 -8.39
CA THR A 274 -1.14 -19.99 -9.29
C THR A 274 0.14 -19.78 -8.49
N GLU A 275 1.27 -19.75 -9.20
CA GLU A 275 2.53 -19.32 -8.60
C GLU A 275 2.63 -17.78 -8.51
N GLY A 276 1.59 -17.05 -8.96
CA GLY A 276 1.60 -15.59 -8.96
C GLY A 276 2.69 -15.03 -9.87
N ALA A 277 3.01 -13.75 -9.71
CA ALA A 277 4.08 -13.11 -10.49
C ALA A 277 5.45 -13.77 -10.28
N TYR A 278 5.64 -14.56 -9.21
CA TYR A 278 6.88 -15.27 -8.90
C TYR A 278 7.36 -16.13 -10.09
N SER A 279 6.45 -16.86 -10.74
CA SER A 279 6.78 -17.71 -11.89
C SER A 279 5.62 -17.93 -12.88
N SER A 280 4.55 -17.12 -12.79
CA SER A 280 3.41 -17.21 -13.71
C SER A 280 2.86 -15.84 -14.11
N ASN A 281 2.52 -15.69 -15.39
CA ASN A 281 1.79 -14.53 -15.90
C ASN A 281 0.26 -14.72 -15.84
N ASN A 282 -0.22 -15.94 -15.57
CA ASN A 282 -1.65 -16.23 -15.49
C ASN A 282 -2.11 -16.33 -14.03
N ILE A 283 -2.43 -15.17 -13.45
CA ILE A 283 -2.92 -15.08 -12.08
C ILE A 283 -4.45 -15.00 -11.98
N PHE A 284 -5.16 -14.82 -13.10
CA PHE A 284 -6.59 -14.53 -13.09
C PHE A 284 -7.45 -15.81 -13.16
N ASN A 285 -8.63 -15.75 -12.55
CA ASN A 285 -9.69 -16.74 -12.71
C ASN A 285 -10.96 -16.01 -13.22
N PRO A 286 -11.16 -15.92 -14.54
CA PRO A 286 -12.28 -15.18 -15.11
C PRO A 286 -13.63 -15.87 -14.92
N ILE A 287 -13.64 -17.13 -14.48
CA ILE A 287 -14.85 -17.97 -14.35
C ILE A 287 -15.44 -17.86 -12.94
N LYS A 288 -14.61 -17.74 -11.89
CA LYS A 288 -15.07 -17.80 -10.50
C LYS A 288 -14.40 -16.77 -9.58
N ALA A 289 -15.23 -16.02 -8.85
CA ALA A 289 -14.78 -15.06 -7.84
C ALA A 289 -14.35 -15.69 -6.51
N SER A 290 -15.17 -16.59 -5.99
CA SER A 290 -15.11 -17.04 -4.61
C SER A 290 -14.71 -18.51 -4.52
N ALA A 291 -14.19 -18.88 -3.37
CA ALA A 291 -13.97 -20.26 -3.02
C ALA A 291 -14.57 -20.51 -1.63
N LYS A 292 -15.15 -21.69 -1.46
CA LYS A 292 -15.69 -22.13 -0.18
C LYS A 292 -14.52 -22.63 0.65
N THR A 293 -14.42 -22.16 1.89
CA THR A 293 -13.53 -22.77 2.88
C THR A 293 -14.28 -23.91 3.53
N ILE A 294 -13.67 -25.09 3.58
CA ILE A 294 -14.24 -26.21 4.32
C ILE A 294 -13.99 -25.96 5.81
N SER A 295 -15.05 -26.08 6.61
CA SER A 295 -14.94 -26.16 8.07
C SER A 295 -14.91 -27.62 8.47
N ASN A 296 -13.88 -28.03 9.19
CA ASN A 296 -13.89 -29.28 9.93
C ASN A 296 -13.72 -28.96 11.42
N LYS A 297 -14.46 -29.65 12.29
CA LYS A 297 -14.36 -29.47 13.75
C LYS A 297 -13.22 -30.33 14.27
N GLU A 298 -12.00 -29.84 14.12
CA GLU A 298 -10.83 -30.40 14.79
C GLU A 298 -10.53 -29.63 16.08
N HIS A 299 -10.22 -30.35 17.15
CA HIS A 299 -9.74 -29.77 18.39
C HIS A 299 -8.22 -29.73 18.39
N TYR A 300 -7.67 -28.54 18.60
CA TYR A 300 -6.23 -28.31 18.66
C TYR A 300 -5.78 -28.06 20.09
N ASN A 301 -4.74 -28.75 20.52
CA ASN A 301 -4.17 -28.69 21.87
C ASN A 301 -2.75 -28.14 21.82
N VAL A 302 -2.42 -27.26 22.76
CA VAL A 302 -1.10 -26.64 22.87
C VAL A 302 -0.72 -26.51 24.34
N ASN A 303 0.58 -26.49 24.61
CA ASN A 303 1.08 -26.29 25.96
C ASN A 303 0.82 -24.86 26.42
N ILE A 304 0.34 -24.71 27.66
CA ILE A 304 0.12 -23.41 28.29
C ILE A 304 0.89 -23.41 29.60
N LYS A 305 1.94 -22.60 29.68
CA LYS A 305 2.67 -22.33 30.91
C LYS A 305 2.51 -20.85 31.27
N LYS A 306 2.46 -20.55 32.56
CA LYS A 306 2.44 -19.17 33.03
C LYS A 306 3.83 -18.57 32.78
N VAL A 307 3.95 -17.69 31.81
CA VAL A 307 5.18 -16.97 31.49
C VAL A 307 4.99 -15.51 31.89
N ASN A 308 5.87 -15.00 32.74
CA ASN A 308 5.88 -13.60 33.10
C ASN A 308 6.57 -12.79 32.01
N THR A 309 5.82 -11.89 31.37
CA THR A 309 6.34 -10.97 30.36
C THR A 309 6.25 -9.56 30.91
N PHE A 310 7.32 -9.08 31.54
CA PHE A 310 7.36 -7.72 32.07
C PHE A 310 8.25 -6.87 31.17
N ARG A 311 7.63 -6.16 30.22
CA ARG A 311 8.25 -4.96 29.65
C ARG A 311 7.64 -3.74 30.32
N LYS A 312 8.47 -2.78 30.72
CA LYS A 312 8.00 -1.51 31.29
C LYS A 312 7.15 -0.76 30.27
N LYS A 313 6.18 0.03 30.76
CA LYS A 313 5.39 0.91 29.90
C LYS A 313 6.34 1.90 29.19
N PRO A 314 6.33 1.95 27.86
CA PRO A 314 7.18 2.87 27.11
C PRO A 314 6.68 4.31 27.24
N LEU A 315 7.61 5.26 27.22
CA LEU A 315 7.30 6.67 27.11
C LEU A 315 7.19 7.03 25.62
N VAL A 316 5.96 7.17 25.13
CA VAL A 316 5.71 7.59 23.75
C VAL A 316 5.65 9.12 23.71
N LYS A 317 6.59 9.74 23.00
CA LYS A 317 6.59 11.18 22.73
C LYS A 317 6.13 11.43 21.30
N VAL A 318 4.83 11.61 21.10
CA VAL A 318 4.30 12.03 19.80
C VAL A 318 4.89 13.40 19.45
N PRO A 319 5.48 13.59 18.26
CA PRO A 319 6.08 14.87 17.87
C PRO A 319 5.10 16.02 18.01
N ASN A 320 5.56 17.13 18.60
CA ASN A 320 4.78 18.36 18.59
C ASN A 320 4.97 19.06 17.25
N ILE A 321 3.99 18.89 16.37
CA ILE A 321 4.01 19.48 15.03
C ILE A 321 3.56 20.93 15.14
N GLN A 322 4.37 21.83 14.63
CA GLN A 322 4.09 23.27 14.63
C GLN A 322 2.99 23.59 13.60
N HIS A 323 2.19 24.60 13.91
CA HIS A 323 1.23 25.11 12.95
C HIS A 323 1.96 25.85 11.83
N GLN A 324 1.75 25.45 10.58
CA GLN A 324 2.30 26.14 9.42
C GLN A 324 1.32 26.10 8.25
N ASN A 325 1.14 27.23 7.57
CA ASN A 325 0.39 27.30 6.32
C ASN A 325 1.23 26.72 5.16
N SER A 326 0.60 26.47 4.00
CA SER A 326 1.34 26.08 2.80
C SER A 326 2.37 27.13 2.41
N SER A 327 3.53 26.69 1.89
CA SER A 327 4.53 27.60 1.33
C SER A 327 4.08 28.12 -0.04
N GLY A 328 3.37 29.24 -0.05
CA GLY A 328 2.90 29.89 -1.27
C GLY A 328 1.65 29.26 -1.89
N LYS A 329 1.18 29.89 -2.98
CA LYS A 329 0.04 29.45 -3.78
C LYS A 329 0.56 28.74 -5.02
N LEU A 330 0.40 27.42 -5.09
CA LEU A 330 0.91 26.62 -6.20
C LEU A 330 -0.21 25.89 -6.92
N LEU A 331 -0.24 26.01 -8.24
CA LEU A 331 -1.10 25.23 -9.12
C LEU A 331 -0.25 24.29 -9.98
N ILE A 332 -0.29 23.01 -9.65
CA ILE A 332 0.46 21.93 -10.31
C ILE A 332 -0.50 21.20 -11.26
N VAL A 333 -0.12 21.04 -12.52
CA VAL A 333 -0.98 20.43 -13.54
C VAL A 333 -0.24 19.29 -14.22
N CYS A 334 -0.83 18.10 -14.23
CA CYS A 334 -0.35 16.99 -15.05
C CYS A 334 -0.86 17.19 -16.48
N ALA A 335 0.07 17.42 -17.42
CA ALA A 335 -0.23 17.47 -18.84
C ALA A 335 0.02 16.10 -19.49
N HIS A 336 -0.73 15.77 -20.53
CA HIS A 336 -0.60 14.49 -21.25
C HIS A 336 -0.10 14.66 -22.69
N ASN A 337 -0.01 15.91 -23.16
CA ASN A 337 0.55 16.29 -24.45
C ASN A 337 0.91 17.79 -24.44
N GLN A 338 1.47 18.27 -25.54
CA GLN A 338 1.86 19.67 -25.72
C GLN A 338 0.70 20.67 -25.62
N ALA A 339 -0.47 20.35 -26.20
CA ALA A 339 -1.62 21.25 -26.18
C ALA A 339 -2.14 21.43 -24.75
N ASP A 340 -2.21 20.36 -23.97
CA ASP A 340 -2.58 20.41 -22.55
C ASP A 340 -1.61 21.28 -21.75
N ALA A 341 -0.30 21.12 -21.96
CA ALA A 341 0.70 21.93 -21.27
C ALA A 341 0.52 23.42 -21.58
N GLN A 342 0.33 23.76 -22.87
CA GLN A 342 0.15 25.15 -23.30
C GLN A 342 -1.11 25.78 -22.70
N ILE A 343 -2.25 25.10 -22.78
CA ILE A 343 -3.52 25.58 -22.21
C ILE A 343 -3.39 25.76 -20.70
N ALA A 344 -2.76 24.81 -19.99
CA ALA A 344 -2.55 24.91 -18.55
C ALA A 344 -1.69 26.13 -18.18
N LEU A 345 -0.59 26.38 -18.90
CA LEU A 345 0.27 27.53 -18.69
C LEU A 345 -0.47 28.86 -18.92
N ASP A 346 -1.22 28.95 -20.02
CA ASP A 346 -2.00 30.16 -20.36
C ASP A 346 -3.12 30.44 -19.35
N ASN A 347 -3.59 29.42 -18.64
CA ASN A 347 -4.58 29.52 -17.58
C ASN A 347 -3.97 29.59 -16.17
N GLY A 348 -2.65 29.81 -16.07
CA GLY A 348 -1.99 30.13 -14.81
C GLY A 348 -1.47 28.93 -14.02
N ALA A 349 -1.09 27.82 -14.65
CA ALA A 349 -0.30 26.79 -14.00
C ALA A 349 1.08 27.32 -13.57
N ASP A 350 1.57 26.87 -12.41
CA ASP A 350 2.94 27.20 -11.94
C ASP A 350 3.94 26.09 -12.27
N ILE A 351 3.47 24.85 -12.18
CA ILE A 351 4.27 23.65 -12.42
C ILE A 351 3.53 22.74 -13.38
N ILE A 352 4.19 22.32 -14.45
CA ILE A 352 3.71 21.24 -15.33
C ILE A 352 4.39 19.94 -14.92
N CYS A 353 3.61 18.92 -14.57
CA CYS A 353 4.09 17.56 -14.43
C CYS A 353 3.92 16.82 -15.77
N TYR A 354 4.99 16.23 -16.29
CA TYR A 354 4.97 15.50 -17.55
C TYR A 354 5.75 14.19 -17.44
N ASP A 355 5.31 13.14 -18.13
CA ASP A 355 5.92 11.80 -17.99
C ASP A 355 7.34 11.81 -18.56
N VAL A 356 8.32 11.53 -17.71
CA VAL A 356 9.75 11.53 -18.09
C VAL A 356 10.14 10.37 -19.01
N MET A 357 9.20 9.45 -19.23
CA MET A 357 9.37 8.34 -20.17
C MET A 357 8.93 8.71 -21.60
N ASN A 358 8.33 9.88 -21.82
CA ASN A 358 7.92 10.31 -23.15
C ASN A 358 9.08 10.96 -23.91
N ASP A 359 9.21 10.64 -25.20
CA ASP A 359 10.29 11.13 -26.06
C ASP A 359 10.24 12.65 -26.31
N ASP A 360 9.07 13.28 -26.12
CA ASP A 360 8.85 14.71 -26.34
C ASP A 360 9.06 15.58 -25.09
N PHE A 361 9.57 15.03 -23.98
CA PHE A 361 9.76 15.75 -22.72
C PHE A 361 10.57 17.05 -22.90
N ASP A 362 11.68 17.01 -23.65
CA ASP A 362 12.54 18.20 -23.88
C ASP A 362 11.82 19.31 -24.65
N SER A 363 10.91 18.94 -25.57
CA SER A 363 10.09 19.90 -26.30
C SER A 363 9.13 20.62 -25.35
N ILE A 364 8.45 19.85 -24.49
CA ILE A 364 7.55 20.39 -23.46
C ILE A 364 8.33 21.28 -22.47
N SER A 365 9.51 20.86 -22.05
CA SER A 365 10.39 21.60 -21.15
C SER A 365 10.68 23.01 -21.68
N LYS A 366 11.06 23.14 -22.95
CA LYS A 366 11.30 24.44 -23.61
C LYS A 366 10.06 25.34 -23.58
N ILE A 367 8.88 24.78 -23.87
CA ILE A 367 7.61 25.54 -23.85
C ILE A 367 7.31 26.07 -22.44
N VAL A 368 7.50 25.22 -21.43
CA VAL A 368 7.27 25.57 -20.02
C VAL A 368 8.25 26.66 -19.57
N HIS A 369 9.54 26.54 -19.90
CA HIS A 369 10.57 27.51 -19.56
C HIS A 369 10.40 28.84 -20.29
N ASN A 370 9.95 28.85 -21.55
CA ASN A 370 9.64 30.08 -22.30
C ASN A 370 8.51 30.90 -21.64
N LYS A 371 7.62 30.25 -20.87
CA LYS A 371 6.58 30.91 -20.07
C LYS A 371 7.07 31.29 -18.65
N GLY A 372 8.34 31.06 -18.33
CA GLY A 372 8.93 31.31 -17.00
C GLY A 372 8.38 30.39 -15.91
N LYS A 373 7.86 29.21 -16.28
CA LYS A 373 7.27 28.23 -15.36
C LYS A 373 8.19 27.02 -15.20
N LYS A 374 7.85 26.12 -14.28
CA LYS A 374 8.67 24.95 -13.93
C LYS A 374 8.08 23.67 -14.49
N ILE A 375 8.94 22.75 -14.94
CA ILE A 375 8.55 21.41 -15.36
C ILE A 375 9.08 20.37 -14.37
N TYR A 376 8.19 19.48 -13.92
CA TYR A 376 8.53 18.39 -13.02
C TYR A 376 8.44 17.06 -13.76
N ALA A 377 9.51 16.26 -13.69
CA ALA A 377 9.53 14.91 -14.22
C ALA A 377 8.58 14.00 -13.43
N LYS A 378 7.49 13.56 -14.05
CA LYS A 378 6.58 12.57 -13.48
C LYS A 378 7.15 11.18 -13.71
N THR A 379 7.43 10.46 -12.63
CA THR A 379 8.03 9.12 -12.70
C THR A 379 6.97 8.03 -12.57
N PRO A 380 7.21 6.82 -13.13
CA PRO A 380 6.31 5.69 -12.97
C PRO A 380 6.07 5.32 -11.49
N ARG A 381 4.88 4.79 -11.19
CA ARG A 381 4.56 4.21 -9.87
C ARG A 381 5.16 2.81 -9.68
N LEU A 382 5.18 2.02 -10.77
CA LEU A 382 5.76 0.68 -10.81
C LEU A 382 7.21 0.78 -11.31
N MET A 383 8.15 0.72 -10.38
CA MET A 383 9.59 0.85 -10.62
C MET A 383 10.33 -0.33 -9.99
N PHE A 384 10.90 -1.20 -10.81
CA PHE A 384 11.75 -2.33 -10.37
C PHE A 384 13.23 -1.92 -10.41
N ASP A 385 14.12 -2.70 -9.77
CA ASP A 385 15.57 -2.40 -9.75
C ASP A 385 16.16 -2.12 -11.14
N LYS A 386 15.72 -2.88 -12.16
CA LYS A 386 16.16 -2.73 -13.56
C LYS A 386 15.77 -1.38 -14.19
N ASP A 387 14.73 -0.73 -13.69
CA ASP A 387 14.20 0.52 -14.25
C ASP A 387 14.89 1.75 -13.65
N ILE A 388 15.51 1.61 -12.47
CA ILE A 388 16.06 2.72 -11.69
C ILE A 388 17.14 3.50 -12.46
N SER A 389 18.07 2.79 -13.12
CA SER A 389 19.15 3.42 -13.88
C SER A 389 18.62 4.22 -15.07
N ASN A 390 17.66 3.65 -15.81
CA ASN A 390 17.06 4.31 -16.97
C ASN A 390 16.29 5.57 -16.55
N ILE A 391 15.45 5.48 -15.52
CA ILE A 391 14.69 6.64 -14.99
C ILE A 391 15.65 7.73 -14.50
N LYS A 392 16.72 7.35 -13.78
CA LYS A 392 17.75 8.30 -13.36
C LYS A 392 18.44 8.96 -14.55
N SER A 393 18.76 8.19 -15.59
CA SER A 393 19.38 8.70 -16.81
C SER A 393 18.46 9.71 -17.51
N ASN A 394 17.18 9.39 -17.69
CA ASN A 394 16.22 10.29 -18.32
C ASN A 394 16.05 11.59 -17.52
N ILE A 395 15.97 11.52 -16.19
CA ILE A 395 15.91 12.74 -15.36
C ILE A 395 17.17 13.58 -15.53
N ASN A 396 18.35 12.96 -15.52
CA ASN A 396 19.61 13.68 -15.69
C ASN A 396 19.77 14.29 -17.09
N SER A 397 19.28 13.64 -18.15
CA SER A 397 19.39 14.15 -19.52
C SER A 397 18.38 15.26 -19.81
N THR A 398 17.18 15.17 -19.25
CA THR A 398 16.09 16.15 -19.46
C THR A 398 16.19 17.37 -18.55
N CYS A 399 17.01 17.32 -17.50
CA CYS A 399 17.28 18.41 -16.55
C CYS A 399 16.00 19.14 -16.05
N PRO A 400 15.01 18.43 -15.48
CA PRO A 400 13.77 19.06 -15.01
C PRO A 400 14.00 19.91 -13.76
N ASP A 401 13.08 20.84 -13.47
CA ASP A 401 13.11 21.71 -12.29
C ASP A 401 12.74 20.99 -10.97
N GLY A 402 12.20 19.79 -11.07
CA GLY A 402 11.70 19.00 -9.96
C GLY A 402 11.19 17.63 -10.39
N ILE A 403 10.70 16.84 -9.44
CA ILE A 403 10.24 15.48 -9.70
C ILE A 403 8.87 15.26 -9.04
N PHE A 404 7.90 14.80 -9.82
CA PHE A 404 6.64 14.26 -9.32
C PHE A 404 6.79 12.73 -9.21
N ALA A 405 7.17 12.27 -8.03
CA ALA A 405 7.66 10.92 -7.81
C ALA A 405 6.51 9.94 -7.53
N GLY A 406 6.28 9.01 -8.46
CA GLY A 406 5.34 7.90 -8.30
C GLY A 406 5.84 6.78 -7.38
N ASN A 407 7.13 6.77 -7.00
CA ASN A 407 7.72 5.75 -6.14
C ASN A 407 8.71 6.38 -5.17
N LEU A 408 8.71 5.92 -3.92
CA LEU A 408 9.58 6.47 -2.87
C LEU A 408 11.07 6.27 -3.15
N ALA A 409 11.44 5.28 -3.96
CA ALA A 409 12.81 5.03 -4.39
C ALA A 409 13.51 6.28 -4.96
N ILE A 410 12.76 7.18 -5.61
CA ILE A 410 13.29 8.43 -6.17
C ILE A 410 14.00 9.28 -5.10
N THR A 411 13.49 9.30 -3.87
CA THR A 411 14.09 10.07 -2.77
C THR A 411 15.50 9.60 -2.39
N ALA A 412 15.85 8.36 -2.72
CA ALA A 412 17.16 7.78 -2.45
C ALA A 412 18.18 8.05 -3.57
N LEU A 413 17.75 8.59 -4.73
CA LEU A 413 18.63 8.83 -5.87
C LEU A 413 19.50 10.08 -5.72
N ASN A 414 19.24 10.91 -4.70
CA ASN A 414 19.97 12.13 -4.36
C ASN A 414 20.18 13.06 -5.57
N LEU A 415 19.10 13.29 -6.32
CA LEU A 415 19.11 14.11 -7.54
C LEU A 415 19.18 15.61 -7.25
N ASN A 416 19.14 16.03 -5.98
CA ASN A 416 19.16 17.43 -5.54
C ASN A 416 18.08 18.31 -6.20
N LEU A 417 16.95 17.70 -6.57
CA LEU A 417 15.77 18.37 -7.12
C LEU A 417 14.64 18.38 -6.08
N PRO A 418 13.76 19.40 -6.09
CA PRO A 418 12.51 19.37 -5.33
C PRO A 418 11.65 18.16 -5.72
N ILE A 419 11.07 17.48 -4.73
CA ILE A 419 10.24 16.29 -4.96
C ILE A 419 8.82 16.53 -4.42
N ILE A 420 7.83 16.17 -5.22
CA ILE A 420 6.44 15.98 -4.80
C ILE A 420 6.13 14.48 -4.90
N LEU A 421 5.85 13.85 -3.76
CA LEU A 421 5.46 12.44 -3.69
C LEU A 421 3.99 12.29 -4.08
N ASP A 422 3.71 11.34 -4.98
CA ASP A 422 2.34 11.04 -5.43
C ASP A 422 1.50 10.39 -4.30
N ASN A 423 0.17 10.37 -4.46
CA ASN A 423 -0.77 9.95 -3.45
C ASN A 423 -0.72 8.45 -3.12
N ASN A 424 -0.05 7.62 -3.94
CA ASN A 424 0.16 6.20 -3.65
C ASN A 424 1.15 5.96 -2.50
N ILE A 425 1.87 6.99 -2.05
CA ILE A 425 2.68 6.95 -0.83
C ILE A 425 1.79 6.96 0.44
N ASN A 426 0.49 7.28 0.29
CA ASN A 426 -0.53 7.20 1.33
C ASN A 426 -0.34 8.15 2.54
N SER A 427 0.14 9.37 2.33
CA SER A 427 0.16 10.40 3.38
C SER A 427 -1.27 10.70 3.89
N PHE A 428 -1.51 10.50 5.19
CA PHE A 428 -2.84 10.49 5.81
C PHE A 428 -2.97 11.31 7.11
N ASN A 429 -1.84 11.75 7.68
CA ASN A 429 -1.78 12.48 8.95
C ASN A 429 -0.59 13.45 9.00
N ASP A 430 -0.56 14.33 10.01
CA ASP A 430 0.47 15.35 10.17
C ASP A 430 1.88 14.77 10.33
N ILE A 431 2.01 13.59 10.96
CA ILE A 431 3.33 12.94 11.11
C ILE A 431 3.89 12.55 9.75
N ASP A 432 3.04 12.09 8.83
CA ASP A 432 3.44 11.79 7.46
C ASP A 432 3.95 13.06 6.75
N VAL A 433 3.14 14.12 6.75
CA VAL A 433 3.49 15.41 6.13
C VAL A 433 4.81 15.95 6.71
N GLU A 434 4.96 15.93 8.02
CA GLU A 434 6.16 16.40 8.71
C GLU A 434 7.40 15.56 8.35
N PHE A 435 7.25 14.23 8.36
CA PHE A 435 8.33 13.30 8.01
C PHE A 435 8.79 13.52 6.57
N TYR A 436 7.89 13.61 5.61
CA TYR A 436 8.25 13.79 4.21
C TYR A 436 8.91 15.15 3.98
N ASN A 437 8.35 16.23 4.53
CA ASN A 437 8.89 17.57 4.38
C ASN A 437 10.29 17.71 4.99
N LYS A 438 10.51 17.19 6.21
CA LYS A 438 11.78 17.38 6.95
C LYS A 438 12.81 16.30 6.69
N ASN A 439 12.42 15.03 6.74
CA ASN A 439 13.36 13.91 6.66
C ASN A 439 13.70 13.55 5.22
N LEU A 440 12.75 13.66 4.29
CA LEU A 440 12.97 13.35 2.86
C LEU A 440 13.09 14.59 1.97
N LYS A 441 12.90 15.80 2.52
CA LYS A 441 12.90 17.07 1.76
C LYS A 441 11.91 17.06 0.58
N SER A 442 10.74 16.45 0.79
CA SER A 442 9.72 16.27 -0.23
C SER A 442 8.34 16.73 0.27
N SER A 443 7.56 17.38 -0.59
CA SER A 443 6.13 17.58 -0.36
C SER A 443 5.36 16.32 -0.75
N THR A 444 4.11 16.19 -0.31
CA THR A 444 3.25 15.05 -0.64
C THR A 444 1.92 15.49 -1.21
N LEU A 445 1.45 14.79 -2.25
CA LEU A 445 0.05 14.77 -2.63
C LEU A 445 -0.72 13.96 -1.58
N ILE A 446 -1.49 14.65 -0.74
CA ILE A 446 -2.24 14.04 0.35
C ILE A 446 -3.33 13.11 -0.21
N SER A 447 -3.66 12.06 0.54
CA SER A 447 -4.66 11.09 0.07
C SER A 447 -6.01 11.75 -0.24
N PRO A 448 -6.61 11.47 -1.43
CA PRO A 448 -7.93 11.98 -1.80
C PRO A 448 -9.09 11.30 -1.03
N GLU A 449 -8.76 10.39 -0.11
CA GLU A 449 -9.73 9.77 0.80
C GLU A 449 -10.07 10.64 2.03
N LEU A 450 -9.26 11.67 2.32
CA LEU A 450 -9.50 12.61 3.41
C LEU A 450 -10.52 13.68 3.02
N SER A 451 -11.37 14.05 3.98
CA SER A 451 -12.29 15.19 3.81
C SER A 451 -11.60 16.53 4.02
N ILE A 452 -12.19 17.60 3.48
CA ILE A 452 -11.76 18.98 3.72
C ILE A 452 -11.73 19.29 5.22
N LYS A 453 -12.74 18.81 5.98
CA LYS A 453 -12.79 18.93 7.45
C LYS A 453 -11.66 18.19 8.17
N GLU A 454 -11.15 17.11 7.60
CA GLU A 454 -9.98 16.42 8.15
C GLU A 454 -8.70 17.18 7.79
N LEU A 455 -8.56 17.62 6.54
CA LEU A 455 -7.44 18.43 6.06
C LEU A 455 -7.32 19.76 6.81
N SER A 456 -8.44 20.42 7.14
CA SER A 456 -8.45 21.66 7.92
C SER A 456 -7.92 21.49 9.35
N LYS A 457 -7.86 20.26 9.87
CA LYS A 457 -7.30 19.96 11.20
C LYS A 457 -5.81 19.64 11.20
N PHE A 458 -5.17 19.50 10.04
CA PHE A 458 -3.72 19.33 9.98
C PHE A 458 -3.05 20.57 10.57
N LYS A 459 -2.01 20.40 11.38
CA LYS A 459 -1.21 21.53 11.84
C LYS A 459 -0.26 22.00 10.75
N ASN A 460 0.31 21.05 10.00
CA ASN A 460 1.20 21.34 8.90
C ASN A 460 0.43 21.31 7.58
N LYS A 461 0.18 22.47 6.97
CA LYS A 461 -0.53 22.62 5.69
C LYS A 461 0.38 22.53 4.46
N ASN A 462 1.67 22.22 4.63
CA ASN A 462 2.60 22.15 3.52
C ASN A 462 2.53 20.78 2.82
N PHE A 463 1.43 20.57 2.12
CA PHE A 463 1.15 19.41 1.29
C PHE A 463 0.30 19.84 0.09
N VAL A 464 0.26 19.00 -0.95
CA VAL A 464 -0.53 19.23 -2.17
C VAL A 464 -1.86 18.48 -2.08
N VAL A 465 -2.95 19.08 -2.58
CA VAL A 465 -4.28 18.44 -2.64
C VAL A 465 -4.69 18.17 -4.09
N PHE A 466 -5.11 16.94 -4.38
CA PHE A 466 -5.74 16.61 -5.66
C PHE A 466 -7.12 17.28 -5.70
N VAL A 467 -7.32 18.28 -6.56
CA VAL A 467 -8.56 19.07 -6.60
C VAL A 467 -9.42 18.77 -7.82
N HIS A 468 -8.83 18.30 -8.92
CA HIS A 468 -9.56 18.03 -10.16
C HIS A 468 -8.89 16.94 -10.99
N GLY A 469 -9.68 16.04 -11.58
CA GLY A 469 -9.18 15.05 -12.54
C GLY A 469 -9.67 13.63 -12.34
N LYS A 470 -9.13 12.69 -13.12
CA LYS A 470 -9.48 11.26 -12.99
C LYS A 470 -8.70 10.63 -11.83
N ILE A 471 -9.43 10.17 -10.82
CA ILE A 471 -8.82 9.41 -9.71
C ILE A 471 -8.36 8.04 -10.21
N ARG A 472 -7.08 7.75 -10.00
CA ARG A 472 -6.49 6.41 -10.19
C ARG A 472 -7.00 5.48 -9.09
N LEU A 473 -7.85 4.52 -9.46
CA LEU A 473 -8.48 3.57 -8.54
C LEU A 473 -7.56 2.38 -8.22
N MET A 474 -6.81 1.90 -9.21
CA MET A 474 -5.86 0.80 -9.07
C MET A 474 -4.67 0.96 -10.01
N THR A 475 -3.54 0.39 -9.62
CA THR A 475 -2.38 0.16 -10.50
C THR A 475 -2.08 -1.33 -10.51
N LEU A 476 -1.99 -1.93 -11.69
CA LEU A 476 -1.84 -3.37 -11.89
C LEU A 476 -0.56 -3.62 -12.70
N ARG A 477 0.16 -4.71 -12.38
CA ARG A 477 1.24 -5.22 -13.23
C ARG A 477 0.74 -5.76 -14.58
N HIS A 478 -0.50 -6.24 -14.60
CA HIS A 478 -1.05 -6.96 -15.75
C HIS A 478 -1.68 -5.99 -16.74
N GLN A 479 -1.47 -6.23 -18.03
CA GLN A 479 -2.08 -5.46 -19.11
C GLN A 479 -3.53 -5.90 -19.34
N LEU A 480 -4.49 -5.00 -19.14
CA LEU A 480 -5.90 -5.26 -19.44
C LEU A 480 -6.24 -4.88 -20.89
N LYS A 481 -7.19 -5.59 -21.50
CA LYS A 481 -7.57 -5.42 -22.92
C LYS A 481 -8.59 -4.31 -23.18
N GLY A 482 -9.11 -3.64 -22.16
CA GLY A 482 -10.11 -2.58 -22.31
C GLY A 482 -10.77 -2.17 -21.00
N PRO A 483 -11.74 -1.24 -21.07
CA PRO A 483 -12.46 -0.74 -19.89
C PRO A 483 -13.27 -1.85 -19.22
N LEU A 484 -13.49 -1.70 -17.92
CA LEU A 484 -14.27 -2.63 -17.11
C LEU A 484 -15.69 -2.08 -16.92
N ILE A 485 -16.71 -2.88 -17.18
CA ILE A 485 -18.11 -2.48 -16.98
C ILE A 485 -18.74 -3.38 -15.93
N ASN A 486 -19.16 -2.83 -14.79
CA ASN A 486 -19.75 -3.63 -13.72
C ASN A 486 -21.25 -3.93 -13.96
N GLU A 487 -21.84 -4.73 -13.06
CA GLU A 487 -23.27 -5.10 -13.06
C GLU A 487 -24.26 -3.91 -12.99
N MET A 488 -23.81 -2.75 -12.51
CA MET A 488 -24.59 -1.51 -12.45
C MET A 488 -24.34 -0.61 -13.67
N ASN A 489 -23.77 -1.16 -14.74
CA ASN A 489 -23.37 -0.46 -15.96
C ASN A 489 -22.40 0.72 -15.73
N CYS A 490 -21.67 0.72 -14.61
CA CYS A 490 -20.59 1.68 -14.37
C CYS A 490 -19.36 1.24 -15.15
N ARG A 491 -18.87 2.13 -16.02
CA ARG A 491 -17.65 1.94 -16.80
C ARG A 491 -16.43 2.44 -16.03
N PHE A 492 -15.33 1.70 -16.02
CA PHE A 492 -14.05 2.11 -15.46
C PHE A 492 -13.01 2.07 -16.56
N ASN A 493 -12.41 3.21 -16.86
CA ASN A 493 -11.44 3.31 -17.95
C ASN A 493 -10.11 2.68 -17.53
N THR A 494 -9.38 2.15 -18.51
CA THR A 494 -8.06 1.56 -18.31
C THR A 494 -7.05 2.29 -19.17
N GLU A 495 -5.88 2.57 -18.60
CA GLU A 495 -4.78 3.23 -19.27
C GLU A 495 -3.54 2.33 -19.18
N LYS A 496 -2.85 2.14 -20.31
CA LYS A 496 -1.56 1.44 -20.31
C LYS A 496 -0.50 2.40 -19.78
N ILE A 497 0.32 1.90 -18.87
CA ILE A 497 1.46 2.63 -18.32
C ILE A 497 2.73 1.80 -18.51
N PHE A 498 3.89 2.43 -18.32
CA PHE A 498 5.22 1.85 -18.51
C PHE A 498 5.33 0.36 -18.15
N ASN A 499 4.98 -0.02 -16.92
CA ASN A 499 5.08 -1.39 -16.41
C ASN A 499 3.73 -2.05 -16.07
N GLY A 500 2.62 -1.62 -16.68
CA GLY A 500 1.32 -2.22 -16.38
C GLY A 500 0.08 -1.46 -16.85
N THR A 501 -1.00 -1.55 -16.08
CA THR A 501 -2.27 -0.87 -16.35
C THR A 501 -2.73 -0.07 -15.13
N GLN A 502 -3.26 1.13 -15.38
CA GLN A 502 -4.02 1.89 -14.40
C GLN A 502 -5.52 1.74 -14.67
N ILE A 503 -6.31 1.58 -13.60
CA ILE A 503 -7.77 1.67 -13.67
C ILE A 503 -8.17 3.02 -13.10
N LEU A 504 -8.92 3.78 -13.88
CA LEU A 504 -9.35 5.14 -13.57
C LEU A 504 -10.83 5.15 -13.19
N ASN A 505 -11.19 6.14 -12.38
CA ASN A 505 -12.59 6.44 -12.12
C ASN A 505 -13.32 6.84 -13.41
N ASN A 506 -14.60 6.52 -13.49
CA ASN A 506 -15.43 6.84 -14.66
C ASN A 506 -15.62 8.35 -14.83
N LYS A 507 -15.89 9.00 -13.70
CA LYS A 507 -16.19 10.43 -13.60
C LYS A 507 -14.99 11.14 -13.00
N GLU A 508 -14.70 12.32 -13.52
CA GLU A 508 -13.67 13.19 -12.95
C GLU A 508 -14.09 13.64 -11.55
N PHE A 509 -13.13 13.63 -10.65
CA PHE A 509 -13.26 14.26 -9.36
C PHE A 509 -13.08 15.76 -9.51
N ALA A 510 -13.88 16.56 -8.81
CA ALA A 510 -13.71 18.01 -8.78
C ALA A 510 -14.18 18.59 -7.44
N LEU A 511 -13.36 19.45 -6.82
CA LEU A 511 -13.75 20.21 -5.64
C LEU A 511 -14.48 21.51 -6.01
N LEU A 512 -14.07 22.16 -7.10
CA LEU A 512 -14.61 23.43 -7.59
C LEU A 512 -14.69 24.48 -6.46
N SER A 513 -15.82 25.17 -6.29
CA SER A 513 -15.99 26.20 -5.25
C SER A 513 -15.61 25.74 -3.84
N ARG A 514 -15.70 24.44 -3.53
CA ARG A 514 -15.30 23.88 -2.22
C ARG A 514 -13.81 23.99 -1.95
N ALA A 515 -12.97 24.09 -2.99
CA ALA A 515 -11.54 24.34 -2.81
C ALA A 515 -11.25 25.70 -2.15
N GLN A 516 -12.20 26.65 -2.18
CA GLN A 516 -12.08 27.90 -1.41
C GLN A 516 -12.00 27.64 0.11
N GLU A 517 -12.63 26.57 0.62
CA GLU A 517 -12.51 26.19 2.03
C GLU A 517 -11.07 25.75 2.35
N LEU A 518 -10.37 25.07 1.44
CA LEU A 518 -8.96 24.71 1.62
C LEU A 518 -8.09 25.96 1.76
N VAL A 519 -8.26 26.95 0.87
CA VAL A 519 -7.53 28.23 0.90
C VAL A 519 -7.78 28.98 2.21
N LYS A 520 -9.04 29.08 2.66
CA LYS A 520 -9.42 29.68 3.95
C LYS A 520 -8.75 29.00 5.15
N ASN A 521 -8.45 27.71 5.03
CA ASN A 521 -7.74 26.92 6.05
C ASN A 521 -6.21 26.88 5.83
N GLY A 522 -5.65 27.77 4.99
CA GLY A 522 -4.21 27.88 4.77
C GLY A 522 -3.60 26.80 3.88
N ILE A 523 -4.43 26.04 3.15
CA ILE A 523 -4.00 25.00 2.20
C ILE A 523 -4.07 25.56 0.78
N ASN A 524 -2.91 25.86 0.21
CA ASN A 524 -2.78 26.66 -1.02
C ASN A 524 -1.98 25.97 -2.15
N GLN A 525 -1.79 24.65 -2.08
CA GLN A 525 -1.09 23.89 -3.14
C GLN A 525 -2.05 22.86 -3.73
N PHE A 526 -2.41 23.04 -4.99
CA PHE A 526 -3.39 22.23 -5.70
C PHE A 526 -2.76 21.45 -6.85
N TYR A 527 -3.26 20.24 -7.06
CA TYR A 527 -2.89 19.36 -8.17
C TYR A 527 -4.11 19.02 -9.02
N ILE A 528 -3.93 19.14 -10.34
CA ILE A 528 -4.92 18.85 -11.37
C ILE A 528 -4.38 17.80 -12.33
N ASP A 529 -5.21 16.83 -12.69
CA ASP A 529 -4.88 15.79 -13.67
C ASP A 529 -6.08 15.48 -14.58
N THR A 530 -6.22 16.27 -15.64
CA THR A 530 -7.32 16.15 -16.61
C THR A 530 -6.81 16.21 -18.04
N GLU A 531 -7.46 15.42 -18.90
CA GLU A 531 -7.24 15.39 -20.36
C GLU A 531 -8.36 16.13 -21.12
N LYS A 532 -9.52 16.37 -20.48
CA LYS A 532 -10.75 16.82 -21.17
C LYS A 532 -11.30 18.15 -20.67
N ASP A 533 -10.54 18.87 -19.85
CA ASP A 533 -10.97 20.15 -19.28
C ASP A 533 -9.81 21.04 -18.82
N VAL A 534 -8.74 21.15 -19.60
CA VAL A 534 -7.54 21.87 -19.15
C VAL A 534 -7.84 23.36 -18.85
N HIS A 535 -8.87 23.96 -19.45
CA HIS A 535 -9.33 25.30 -19.12
C HIS A 535 -9.79 25.47 -17.66
N ILE A 536 -10.12 24.39 -16.95
CA ILE A 536 -10.46 24.44 -15.52
C ILE A 536 -9.30 24.95 -14.65
N VAL A 537 -8.07 24.93 -15.16
CA VAL A 537 -6.89 25.48 -14.47
C VAL A 537 -7.12 26.95 -14.09
N GLY A 538 -7.74 27.74 -14.97
CA GLY A 538 -8.02 29.16 -14.72
C GLY A 538 -8.98 29.36 -13.55
N LEU A 539 -9.99 28.49 -13.43
CA LEU A 539 -10.90 28.47 -12.30
C LEU A 539 -10.14 28.24 -10.98
N TYR A 540 -9.26 27.24 -10.92
CA TYR A 540 -8.52 26.96 -9.69
C TYR A 540 -7.45 28.01 -9.38
N ARG A 541 -6.89 28.69 -10.40
CA ARG A 541 -6.07 29.88 -10.21
C ARG A 541 -6.87 30.98 -9.52
N ASP A 542 -8.06 31.28 -10.01
CA ASP A 542 -8.95 32.27 -9.41
C ASP A 542 -9.30 31.92 -7.95
N ILE A 543 -9.52 30.63 -7.62
CA ILE A 543 -9.73 30.16 -6.24
C ILE A 543 -8.50 30.46 -5.37
N LEU A 544 -7.30 30.10 -5.83
CA LEU A 544 -6.06 30.36 -5.11
C LEU A 544 -5.83 31.86 -4.89
N ASP A 545 -6.21 32.69 -5.87
CA ASP A 545 -6.10 34.15 -5.80
C ASP A 545 -7.19 34.79 -4.91
N GLY A 546 -8.12 33.98 -4.39
CA GLY A 546 -9.17 34.42 -3.47
C GLY A 546 -10.37 35.06 -4.17
N LYS A 547 -10.49 34.91 -5.49
CA LYS A 547 -11.64 35.41 -6.23
C LYS A 547 -12.88 34.56 -5.91
N PRO A 548 -14.05 35.21 -5.76
CA PRO A 548 -15.31 34.48 -5.59
C PRO A 548 -15.62 33.72 -6.87
N ILE A 549 -15.97 32.44 -6.75
CA ILE A 549 -16.33 31.60 -7.89
C ILE A 549 -17.74 31.10 -7.70
N ASN A 550 -18.53 31.24 -8.76
CA ASN A 550 -19.82 30.60 -8.88
C ASN A 550 -19.72 29.47 -9.90
N ASP A 551 -19.61 28.23 -9.42
CA ASP A 551 -19.53 27.03 -10.24
C ASP A 551 -20.91 26.48 -10.65
N SER A 552 -22.02 27.19 -10.36
CA SER A 552 -23.39 26.77 -10.73
C SER A 552 -23.59 26.57 -12.24
N GLN A 553 -22.77 27.24 -13.07
CA GLN A 553 -22.80 27.12 -14.53
C GLN A 553 -21.93 25.97 -15.06
N LEU A 554 -21.06 25.38 -14.23
CA LEU A 554 -20.25 24.21 -14.56
C LEU A 554 -21.12 22.94 -14.45
N LYS A 555 -22.11 22.81 -15.33
CA LYS A 555 -22.91 21.59 -15.47
C LYS A 555 -22.04 20.47 -16.06
N ARG A 556 -21.25 19.78 -15.23
CA ARG A 556 -20.64 18.50 -15.61
C ARG A 556 -20.85 17.43 -14.55
N ASN A 557 -20.81 16.18 -15.02
CA ASN A 557 -21.00 14.96 -14.25
C ASN A 557 -19.75 14.62 -13.43
N TYR A 558 -19.34 15.48 -12.50
CA TYR A 558 -18.20 15.24 -11.59
C TYR A 558 -18.59 14.39 -10.37
N VAL A 559 -17.61 13.77 -9.72
CA VAL A 559 -17.75 13.20 -8.38
C VAL A 559 -17.05 14.07 -7.35
N LEU A 560 -17.67 14.25 -6.18
CA LEU A 560 -17.04 14.94 -5.05
C LEU A 560 -16.12 14.03 -4.23
N GLY A 561 -16.03 12.74 -4.60
CA GLY A 561 -15.30 11.72 -3.84
C GLY A 561 -15.72 11.71 -2.37
N TRP A 562 -14.73 11.73 -1.47
CA TRP A 562 -14.93 11.74 -0.02
C TRP A 562 -14.66 13.10 0.62
N SER A 563 -14.59 14.17 -0.18
CA SER A 563 -14.23 15.52 0.28
C SER A 563 -15.10 16.07 1.42
N LEU A 564 -16.37 15.65 1.51
CA LEU A 564 -17.30 16.12 2.56
C LEU A 564 -17.31 15.23 3.81
N LYS A 565 -17.44 13.91 3.64
CA LYS A 565 -17.68 12.97 4.75
C LYS A 565 -16.43 12.23 5.22
N GLY A 566 -15.39 12.20 4.38
CA GLY A 566 -14.22 11.34 4.56
C GLY A 566 -14.58 9.87 4.37
N ILE A 567 -13.57 9.02 4.34
CA ILE A 567 -13.76 7.57 4.30
C ILE A 567 -13.89 6.95 5.70
N LEU A 568 -14.48 5.76 5.76
CA LEU A 568 -14.56 4.92 6.95
C LEU A 568 -13.22 4.25 7.29
#